data_AF-R0KTG9-F1
#
_entry.id   AF-R0KTG9-F1
#
_cell.length_a   1.000
_cell.length_b   1.000
_cell.length_c   1.000
_cell.angle_alpha   90.00
_cell.angle_beta   90.00
_cell.angle_gamma   90.00
#
_symmetry.space_group_name_H-M   'P 1'
#
loop_
_entity.id
_entity.type
_entity.pdbx_description
1 polymer ?
#
loop_
_entity_poly.entity_id
_entity_poly.type
_entity_poly.pdbx_seq_one_letter_code
_entity_poly.pdbx_strand_id
1 'polypeptide(L)'
;MLELLETGDGYIYNDLNVYKNLIEFTTTNIETVNKTCIYSISKINLKLTTNLVNVSYSNYKLKCPHDKTIDYLTANKLPREGWEELIECWSCHDNEFKTMLDLNIKPRQKGILVSDLYFFINDCDLPFCCSKNKNSISKIFFNEIKVEGYSDQNFLYNFFMNYFKSNSLFFYELGGKSYEIIFFYNCTIVLVKDGKLHNYKAMKVGVKETEKKVLEQKFINDYFKTQIQKSISKIGVEVLNYEVGFIIEMN
;
A
#
# COMPACT_ATOMS: atom_id res chain seq x y z
N MET A 1 4.24 18.83 9.35
CA MET A 1 3.47 17.55 9.51
C MET A 1 3.56 17.11 10.96
N LEU A 2 2.50 16.56 11.56
CA LEU A 2 2.53 15.97 12.91
C LEU A 2 2.41 14.44 12.81
N GLU A 3 3.38 13.72 13.35
CA GLU A 3 3.33 12.28 13.60
C GLU A 3 2.90 12.02 15.03
N LEU A 4 1.91 11.16 15.24
CA LEU A 4 1.43 10.70 16.53
C LEU A 4 1.69 9.21 16.69
N LEU A 5 2.24 8.87 17.85
CA LEU A 5 2.42 7.50 18.31
C LEU A 5 1.20 7.05 19.12
N GLU A 6 1.02 5.73 19.26
CA GLU A 6 -0.06 5.15 20.06
C GLU A 6 0.01 5.56 21.55
N THR A 7 1.20 5.94 22.03
CA THR A 7 1.41 6.41 23.41
C THR A 7 0.84 7.80 23.69
N GLY A 8 0.44 8.55 22.66
CA GLY A 8 0.03 9.96 22.77
C GLY A 8 1.21 10.94 22.74
N ASP A 9 2.43 10.45 22.53
CA ASP A 9 3.59 11.26 22.16
C ASP A 9 3.66 11.44 20.64
N GLY A 10 4.49 12.36 20.17
CA GLY A 10 4.60 12.61 18.74
C GLY A 10 5.77 13.49 18.33
N TYR A 11 5.85 13.72 17.03
CA TYR A 11 6.87 14.53 16.38
C TYR A 11 6.24 15.54 15.44
N ILE A 12 6.58 16.81 15.57
CA ILE A 12 6.24 17.83 14.57
C ILE A 12 7.45 18.10 13.70
N TYR A 13 7.25 18.01 12.40
CA TYR A 13 8.24 18.34 11.38
C TYR A 13 7.97 19.75 10.83
N ASN A 14 8.93 20.66 11.03
CA ASN A 14 9.02 22.06 10.61
C ASN A 14 7.97 23.02 11.22
N ASP A 15 6.68 22.72 11.10
CA ASP A 15 5.61 23.72 11.26
C ASP A 15 5.01 23.80 12.68
N LEU A 16 5.83 23.89 13.74
CA LEU A 16 5.37 23.87 15.14
C LEU A 16 4.22 24.85 15.43
N ASN A 17 4.34 26.09 14.94
CA ASN A 17 3.40 27.17 15.25
C ASN A 17 1.99 26.91 14.72
N VAL A 18 1.87 26.16 13.61
CA VAL A 18 0.56 25.80 13.04
C VAL A 18 -0.22 24.91 14.02
N TYR A 19 0.46 23.96 14.67
CA TYR A 19 -0.18 23.03 15.60
C TYR A 19 -0.41 23.63 16.97
N LYS A 20 0.47 24.52 17.46
CA LYS A 20 0.30 25.22 18.76
C LYS A 20 -1.04 25.95 18.89
N ASN A 21 -1.58 26.44 17.78
CA ASN A 21 -2.85 27.16 17.77
C ASN A 21 -4.08 26.24 17.76
N LEU A 22 -3.89 24.93 17.57
CA LEU A 22 -4.98 23.97 17.35
C LEU A 22 -5.02 22.88 18.43
N ILE A 23 -3.88 22.54 19.03
CA ILE A 23 -3.75 21.51 20.06
C ILE A 23 -2.83 21.95 21.18
N GLU A 24 -3.17 21.51 22.40
CA GLU A 24 -2.30 21.62 23.56
C GLU A 24 -1.32 20.43 23.59
N PHE A 25 -0.04 20.73 23.80
CA PHE A 25 1.02 19.75 23.97
C PHE A 25 2.22 20.37 24.68
N THR A 26 3.11 19.53 25.21
CA THR A 26 4.39 19.97 25.79
C THR A 26 5.54 19.57 24.85
N THR A 27 6.35 20.53 24.41
CA THR A 27 7.60 20.25 23.70
C THR A 27 8.65 19.74 24.68
N THR A 28 9.17 18.54 24.43
CA THR A 28 10.14 17.86 25.29
C THR A 28 11.56 17.95 24.75
N ASN A 29 11.73 17.98 23.42
CA ASN A 29 13.02 18.11 22.76
C ASN A 29 12.87 18.83 21.41
N ILE A 30 13.95 19.47 20.96
CA ILE A 30 14.05 20.14 19.66
C ILE A 30 15.39 19.76 19.04
N GLU A 31 15.35 19.22 17.83
CA GLU A 31 16.55 18.90 17.06
C GLU A 31 16.42 19.41 15.62
N THR A 32 17.56 19.63 14.96
CA THR A 32 17.59 19.99 13.54
C THR A 32 18.44 18.98 12.79
N VAL A 33 17.85 18.33 11.78
CA VAL A 33 18.52 17.36 10.91
C VAL A 33 18.30 17.80 9.46
N ASN A 34 19.37 18.03 8.71
CA ASN A 34 19.31 18.40 7.29
C ASN A 34 18.32 19.54 6.95
N LYS A 35 18.30 20.59 7.78
CA LYS A 35 17.37 21.75 7.71
C LYS A 35 15.91 21.44 8.08
N THR A 36 15.57 20.20 8.41
CA THR A 36 14.28 19.84 9.03
C THR A 36 14.37 20.03 10.53
N CYS A 37 13.50 20.85 11.09
CA CYS A 37 13.36 21.02 12.53
C CYS A 37 12.34 20.00 13.06
N ILE A 38 12.73 19.22 14.06
CA ILE A 38 11.93 18.14 14.64
C ILE A 38 11.66 18.50 16.10
N TYR A 39 10.38 18.58 16.43
CA TYR A 39 9.92 18.86 17.79
C TYR A 39 9.33 17.59 18.38
N SER A 40 10.00 17.02 19.38
CA SER A 40 9.41 15.95 20.18
C SER A 40 8.40 16.56 21.12
N ILE A 41 7.19 15.99 21.16
CA ILE A 41 6.08 16.49 21.93
C ILE A 41 5.40 15.36 22.71
N SER A 42 4.85 15.71 23.87
CA SER A 42 4.17 14.78 24.77
C SER A 42 2.80 15.31 25.21
N LYS A 43 1.97 14.40 25.74
CA LYS A 43 0.65 14.67 26.32
C LYS A 43 -0.38 15.21 25.32
N ILE A 44 -0.40 14.67 24.11
CA ILE A 44 -1.35 15.11 23.09
C ILE A 44 -2.68 14.41 23.33
N ASN A 45 -3.69 15.16 23.79
CA ASN A 45 -5.04 14.64 23.93
C ASN A 45 -5.87 14.94 22.67
N LEU A 46 -5.59 14.21 21.60
CA LEU A 46 -6.40 14.25 20.39
C LEU A 46 -7.45 13.15 20.43
N LYS A 47 -8.73 13.51 20.36
CA LYS A 47 -9.78 12.55 20.03
C LYS A 47 -9.57 12.09 18.59
N LEU A 48 -8.94 10.93 18.45
CA LEU A 48 -8.73 10.27 17.16
C LEU A 48 -10.08 9.84 16.59
N THR A 49 -10.70 10.68 15.78
CA THR A 49 -11.80 10.26 14.92
C THR A 49 -11.19 9.51 13.73
N THR A 50 -11.08 8.19 13.85
CA THR A 50 -10.74 7.34 12.71
C THR A 50 -12.02 7.09 11.90
N ASN A 51 -12.15 7.76 10.76
CA ASN A 51 -13.11 7.34 9.75
C ASN A 51 -12.52 6.11 9.06
N LEU A 52 -12.82 4.92 9.59
CA LEU A 52 -12.40 3.66 9.02
C LEU A 52 -13.22 3.38 7.76
N VAL A 53 -12.64 3.62 6.59
CA VAL A 53 -13.15 2.99 5.37
C VAL A 53 -12.60 1.57 5.34
N ASN A 54 -13.35 0.62 5.86
CA ASN A 54 -13.04 -0.80 5.62
C ASN A 54 -13.22 -1.06 4.13
N VAL A 55 -12.09 -1.16 3.41
CA VAL A 55 -12.05 -1.50 2.00
C VAL A 55 -12.47 -2.97 1.86
N SER A 56 -13.74 -3.17 1.51
CA SER A 56 -14.23 -4.50 1.13
C SER A 56 -13.99 -4.72 -0.36
N TYR A 57 -13.07 -5.63 -0.68
CA TYR A 57 -12.81 -6.09 -2.04
C TYR A 57 -14.06 -6.69 -2.72
N SER A 58 -15.10 -7.05 -1.94
CA SER A 58 -16.36 -7.61 -2.44
C SER A 58 -17.21 -6.64 -3.26
N ASN A 59 -16.95 -5.34 -3.17
CA ASN A 59 -17.86 -4.30 -3.65
C ASN A 59 -17.22 -3.35 -4.67
N TYR A 60 -16.15 -3.76 -5.35
CA TYR A 60 -15.55 -2.92 -6.37
C TYR A 60 -16.51 -2.68 -7.54
N LYS A 61 -16.73 -1.41 -7.88
CA LYS A 61 -17.44 -1.04 -9.10
C LYS A 61 -16.40 -0.83 -10.19
N LEU A 62 -16.23 -1.87 -11.00
CA LEU A 62 -15.21 -1.95 -12.05
C LEU A 62 -15.79 -1.51 -13.39
N LYS A 63 -15.12 -0.59 -14.07
CA LYS A 63 -15.42 -0.17 -15.44
C LYS A 63 -14.18 -0.30 -16.30
N CYS A 64 -14.35 -0.81 -17.51
CA CYS A 64 -13.26 -0.82 -18.48
C CYS A 64 -12.91 0.61 -18.95
N PRO A 65 -11.78 0.81 -19.65
CA PRO A 65 -11.41 2.12 -20.20
C PRO A 65 -12.48 2.76 -21.11
N HIS A 66 -13.33 1.95 -21.74
CA HIS A 66 -14.43 2.37 -22.60
C HIS A 66 -15.75 2.63 -21.85
N ASP A 67 -15.69 2.79 -20.51
CA ASP A 67 -16.84 3.07 -19.64
C ASP A 67 -17.94 1.99 -19.64
N LYS A 68 -17.59 0.75 -19.97
CA LYS A 68 -18.48 -0.41 -19.79
C LYS A 68 -18.22 -1.06 -18.44
N THR A 69 -19.28 -1.30 -17.69
CA THR A 69 -19.22 -2.03 -16.41
C THR A 69 -18.72 -3.45 -16.62
N ILE A 70 -17.82 -3.91 -15.75
CA ILE A 70 -17.40 -5.30 -15.67
C ILE A 70 -18.31 -5.98 -14.64
N ASP A 71 -19.28 -6.75 -15.11
CA ASP A 71 -20.26 -7.41 -14.25
C ASP A 71 -19.70 -8.71 -13.68
N TYR A 72 -19.52 -8.77 -12.36
CA TYR A 72 -19.14 -9.99 -11.64
C TYR A 72 -20.07 -10.22 -10.44
N LEU A 73 -20.21 -11.48 -10.05
CA LEU A 73 -21.06 -11.95 -8.94
C LEU A 73 -20.25 -12.21 -7.67
N THR A 74 -18.99 -12.62 -7.80
CA THR A 74 -18.15 -12.97 -6.65
C THR A 74 -16.76 -12.37 -6.81
N ALA A 75 -16.19 -11.88 -5.71
CA ALA A 75 -14.80 -11.47 -5.62
C ALA A 75 -14.13 -12.25 -4.48
N ASN A 76 -13.12 -13.04 -4.81
CA ASN A 76 -12.37 -13.81 -3.82
C ASN A 76 -10.94 -13.28 -3.78
N LYS A 77 -10.42 -13.03 -2.58
CA LYS A 77 -9.02 -12.62 -2.42
C LYS A 77 -8.11 -13.80 -2.75
N LEU A 78 -7.08 -13.56 -3.55
CA LEU A 78 -6.01 -14.52 -3.77
C LEU A 78 -5.24 -14.75 -2.45
N PRO A 79 -4.68 -15.95 -2.25
CA PRO A 79 -3.65 -16.16 -1.24
C PRO A 79 -2.52 -15.13 -1.43
N ARG A 80 -1.83 -14.79 -0.33
CA ARG A 80 -0.64 -13.92 -0.41
C ARG A 80 0.42 -14.59 -1.26
N GLU A 81 1.20 -13.81 -2.00
CA GLU A 81 2.36 -14.34 -2.71
C GLU A 81 3.35 -14.99 -1.75
N GLY A 82 3.97 -16.09 -2.19
CA GLY A 82 4.81 -16.93 -1.35
C GLY A 82 4.02 -18.00 -0.57
N TRP A 83 2.71 -18.12 -0.77
CA TRP A 83 1.95 -19.27 -0.25
C TRP A 83 2.45 -20.59 -0.85
N GLU A 84 3.01 -20.54 -2.06
CA GLU A 84 3.66 -21.66 -2.73
C GLU A 84 4.86 -22.16 -1.92
N GLU A 85 5.64 -21.26 -1.32
CA GLU A 85 6.80 -21.60 -0.48
C GLU A 85 6.38 -22.32 0.82
N LEU A 86 5.17 -22.02 1.33
CA LEU A 86 4.60 -22.72 2.48
C LEU A 86 4.23 -24.17 2.14
N ILE A 87 3.81 -24.43 0.90
CA ILE A 87 3.55 -25.80 0.41
C ILE A 87 4.86 -26.56 0.29
N GLU A 88 5.90 -25.93 -0.25
CA GLU A 88 7.23 -26.55 -0.35
C GLU A 88 7.78 -26.91 1.04
N CYS A 89 7.68 -26.00 2.02
CA CYS A 89 8.11 -26.26 3.40
C CYS A 89 7.30 -27.37 4.10
N TRP A 90 6.01 -27.53 3.79
CA TRP A 90 5.19 -28.63 4.32
C TRP A 90 5.40 -29.96 3.59
N SER A 91 5.87 -29.92 2.35
CA SER A 91 6.08 -31.11 1.50
C SER A 91 7.37 -31.88 1.77
N CYS A 92 7.99 -31.71 2.95
CA CYS A 92 9.22 -32.42 3.35
C CYS A 92 9.10 -33.96 3.34
N HIS A 93 7.89 -34.49 3.19
CA HIS A 93 7.61 -35.91 3.04
C HIS A 93 6.85 -36.17 1.71
N ASP A 94 7.48 -36.93 0.81
CA ASP A 94 6.85 -37.64 -0.32
C ASP A 94 6.11 -36.87 -1.43
N ASN A 95 6.54 -35.66 -1.82
CA ASN A 95 6.02 -34.98 -3.02
C ASN A 95 4.47 -34.84 -3.03
N GLU A 96 3.80 -34.92 -1.88
CA GLU A 96 2.34 -35.06 -1.76
C GLU A 96 1.57 -33.92 -2.42
N PHE A 97 2.22 -32.75 -2.52
CA PHE A 97 1.67 -31.54 -3.12
C PHE A 97 2.36 -31.12 -4.42
N LYS A 98 3.19 -31.98 -5.03
CA LYS A 98 3.90 -31.64 -6.28
C LYS A 98 2.94 -31.25 -7.40
N THR A 99 1.77 -31.89 -7.47
CA THR A 99 0.70 -31.57 -8.43
C THR A 99 -0.01 -30.25 -8.14
N MET A 100 0.13 -29.69 -6.94
CA MET A 100 -0.40 -28.35 -6.63
C MET A 100 0.37 -27.25 -7.35
N LEU A 101 1.64 -27.49 -7.69
CA LEU A 101 2.45 -26.58 -8.51
C LEU A 101 1.96 -26.51 -9.97
N ASP A 102 1.24 -27.54 -10.43
CA ASP A 102 0.64 -27.60 -11.76
C ASP A 102 -0.77 -26.98 -11.82
N LEU A 103 -1.29 -26.48 -10.69
CA LEU A 103 -2.62 -25.88 -10.65
C LEU A 103 -2.62 -24.52 -11.36
N ASN A 104 -3.49 -24.42 -12.36
CA ASN A 104 -3.74 -23.16 -13.03
C ASN A 104 -4.81 -22.37 -12.29
N ILE A 105 -4.53 -21.08 -12.07
CA ILE A 105 -5.52 -20.12 -11.56
C ILE A 105 -6.75 -20.18 -12.46
N LYS A 106 -7.94 -20.33 -11.89
CA LYS A 106 -9.20 -20.37 -12.63
C LYS A 106 -10.32 -19.66 -11.87
N PRO A 107 -10.67 -18.41 -12.23
CA PRO A 107 -11.84 -17.74 -11.69
C PRO A 107 -13.11 -18.53 -12.02
N ARG A 108 -14.08 -18.55 -11.09
CA ARG A 108 -15.43 -19.06 -11.39
C ARG A 108 -16.10 -18.17 -12.43
N GLN A 109 -17.13 -18.67 -13.11
CA GLN A 109 -17.92 -17.87 -14.05
C GLN A 109 -18.49 -16.64 -13.33
N LYS A 110 -18.35 -15.45 -13.93
CA LYS A 110 -18.65 -14.16 -13.31
C LYS A 110 -17.95 -13.97 -11.96
N GLY A 111 -16.79 -14.57 -11.77
CA GLY A 111 -15.98 -14.42 -10.57
C GLY A 111 -14.69 -13.67 -10.89
N ILE A 112 -14.24 -12.85 -9.94
CA ILE A 112 -12.91 -12.26 -9.96
C ILE A 112 -12.06 -12.80 -8.80
N LEU A 113 -10.77 -13.00 -9.08
CA LEU A 113 -9.76 -13.33 -8.07
C LEU A 113 -8.88 -12.11 -7.84
N VAL A 114 -8.93 -11.54 -6.65
CA VAL A 114 -8.42 -10.20 -6.36
C VAL A 114 -7.11 -10.27 -5.60
N SER A 115 -6.07 -9.59 -6.09
CA SER A 115 -4.84 -9.27 -5.37
C SER A 115 -4.91 -7.84 -4.80
N ASP A 116 -3.82 -7.29 -4.27
CA ASP A 116 -3.79 -5.90 -3.79
C ASP A 116 -3.70 -4.88 -4.94
N LEU A 117 -3.04 -5.22 -6.05
CA LEU A 117 -2.79 -4.30 -7.18
C LEU A 117 -3.41 -4.73 -8.51
N TYR A 118 -3.96 -5.95 -8.57
CA TYR A 118 -4.53 -6.52 -9.79
C TYR A 118 -5.61 -7.55 -9.45
N PHE A 119 -6.32 -8.03 -10.47
CA PHE A 119 -7.22 -9.17 -10.35
C PHE A 119 -7.16 -10.06 -11.59
N PHE A 120 -7.62 -11.30 -11.45
CA PHE A 120 -7.88 -12.21 -12.57
C PHE A 120 -9.38 -12.33 -12.82
N ILE A 121 -9.75 -12.41 -14.09
CA ILE A 121 -11.12 -12.62 -14.57
C ILE A 121 -11.09 -13.48 -15.84
N ASN A 122 -12.14 -14.26 -16.09
CA ASN A 122 -12.27 -14.93 -17.38
C ASN A 122 -12.52 -13.89 -18.47
N ASP A 123 -11.84 -14.00 -19.63
CA ASP A 123 -12.04 -13.07 -20.74
C ASP A 123 -13.50 -13.02 -21.22
N CYS A 124 -14.21 -14.15 -21.16
CA CYS A 124 -15.62 -14.21 -21.54
C CYS A 124 -16.55 -13.40 -20.62
N ASP A 125 -16.09 -13.07 -19.41
CA ASP A 125 -16.82 -12.26 -18.43
C ASP A 125 -16.49 -10.76 -18.58
N LEU A 126 -15.51 -10.40 -19.42
CA LEU A 126 -15.22 -9.00 -19.76
C LEU A 126 -16.23 -8.44 -20.77
N PRO A 127 -16.46 -7.11 -20.77
CA PRO A 127 -17.17 -6.44 -21.85
C PRO A 127 -16.58 -6.78 -23.21
N PHE A 128 -17.42 -6.90 -24.24
CA PHE A 128 -17.01 -7.27 -25.60
C PHE A 128 -15.87 -6.40 -26.15
N CYS A 129 -15.83 -5.12 -25.80
CA CYS A 129 -14.76 -4.19 -26.22
C CYS A 129 -13.38 -4.50 -25.62
N CYS A 130 -13.29 -5.36 -24.60
CA CYS A 130 -12.07 -5.69 -23.88
C CYS A 130 -11.74 -7.19 -23.91
N SER A 131 -12.73 -8.05 -24.18
CA SER A 131 -12.53 -9.48 -24.38
C SER A 131 -11.67 -9.74 -25.62
N LYS A 132 -10.51 -10.41 -25.46
CA LYS A 132 -9.63 -10.78 -26.59
C LYS A 132 -9.81 -12.23 -26.99
N ASN A 133 -9.85 -13.14 -26.02
CA ASN A 133 -9.98 -14.57 -26.27
C ASN A 133 -10.88 -15.22 -25.22
N LYS A 134 -12.08 -15.66 -25.62
CA LYS A 134 -13.11 -16.18 -24.69
C LYS A 134 -12.67 -17.38 -23.84
N ASN A 135 -11.60 -18.09 -24.21
CA ASN A 135 -11.09 -19.26 -23.48
C ASN A 135 -9.86 -18.95 -22.61
N SER A 136 -9.49 -17.68 -22.43
CA SER A 136 -8.36 -17.27 -21.58
C SER A 136 -8.81 -16.59 -20.29
N ILE A 137 -7.83 -16.43 -19.40
CA ILE A 137 -7.95 -15.65 -18.17
C ILE A 137 -7.10 -14.40 -18.35
N SER A 138 -7.71 -13.25 -18.09
CA SER A 138 -7.04 -11.96 -18.13
C SER A 138 -6.55 -11.59 -16.73
N LYS A 139 -5.28 -11.20 -16.64
CA LYS A 139 -4.74 -10.45 -15.51
C LYS A 139 -4.90 -8.96 -15.81
N ILE A 140 -5.56 -8.23 -14.93
CA ILE A 140 -5.82 -6.80 -15.12
C ILE A 140 -5.34 -6.05 -13.88
N PHE A 141 -4.45 -5.08 -14.07
CA PHE A 141 -4.02 -4.21 -13.00
C PHE A 141 -5.05 -3.11 -12.74
N PHE A 142 -5.18 -2.67 -11.48
CA PHE A 142 -6.19 -1.66 -11.14
C PHE A 142 -5.97 -0.31 -11.82
N ASN A 143 -4.75 0.01 -12.27
CA ASN A 143 -4.48 1.20 -13.08
C ASN A 143 -4.91 1.09 -14.55
N GLU A 144 -5.28 -0.10 -15.02
CA GLU A 144 -5.71 -0.35 -16.41
C GLU A 144 -7.23 -0.23 -16.57
N ILE A 145 -7.95 -0.05 -15.47
CA ILE A 145 -9.41 0.07 -15.42
C ILE A 145 -9.82 1.21 -14.50
N LYS A 146 -11.09 1.58 -14.55
CA LYS A 146 -11.67 2.56 -13.62
C LYS A 146 -12.31 1.81 -12.46
N VAL A 147 -11.92 2.16 -11.23
CA VAL A 147 -12.51 1.63 -10.00
C VAL A 147 -13.17 2.78 -9.25
N GLU A 148 -14.49 2.77 -9.10
CA GLU A 148 -15.19 3.89 -8.45
C GLU A 148 -14.86 3.94 -6.95
N GLY A 149 -14.49 5.13 -6.46
CA GLY A 149 -14.23 5.37 -5.04
C GLY A 149 -12.88 4.85 -4.54
N TYR A 150 -11.96 4.47 -5.44
CA TYR A 150 -10.63 4.01 -5.07
C TYR A 150 -9.56 4.77 -5.86
N SER A 151 -8.59 5.33 -5.14
CA SER A 151 -7.39 5.92 -5.73
C SER A 151 -6.22 4.93 -5.73
N ASP A 152 -5.19 5.21 -6.54
CA ASP A 152 -3.94 4.45 -6.52
C ASP A 152 -3.28 4.45 -5.14
N GLN A 153 -3.41 5.54 -4.39
CA GLN A 153 -2.91 5.62 -3.01
C GLN A 153 -3.62 4.62 -2.09
N ASN A 154 -4.92 4.37 -2.28
CA ASN A 154 -5.64 3.34 -1.52
C ASN A 154 -5.08 1.95 -1.82
N PHE A 155 -4.82 1.64 -3.09
CA PHE A 155 -4.25 0.33 -3.48
C PHE A 155 -2.85 0.15 -2.93
N LEU A 156 -1.98 1.16 -3.04
CA LEU A 156 -0.62 1.10 -2.52
C LEU A 156 -0.57 1.01 -1.00
N TYR A 157 -1.38 1.78 -0.28
CA TYR A 157 -1.46 1.70 1.17
C TYR A 157 -1.88 0.30 1.61
N ASN A 158 -2.94 -0.27 1.02
CA ASN A 158 -3.40 -1.62 1.34
C ASN A 158 -2.36 -2.68 0.99
N PHE A 159 -1.69 -2.55 -0.16
CA PHE A 159 -0.59 -3.42 -0.56
C PHE A 159 0.51 -3.45 0.50
N PHE A 160 1.07 -2.30 0.86
CA PHE A 160 2.15 -2.24 1.85
C PHE A 160 1.70 -2.65 3.25
N MET A 161 0.49 -2.28 3.66
CA MET A 161 -0.06 -2.67 4.95
C MET A 161 -0.25 -4.19 5.06
N ASN A 162 -0.59 -4.86 3.96
CA ASN A 162 -0.64 -6.32 3.93
C ASN A 162 0.75 -6.95 3.84
N TYR A 163 1.63 -6.40 3.00
CA TYR A 163 2.98 -6.88 2.78
C TYR A 163 3.82 -6.85 4.07
N PHE A 164 3.78 -5.73 4.81
CA PHE A 164 4.59 -5.53 6.01
C PHE A 164 4.07 -6.27 7.27
N LYS A 165 2.96 -7.01 7.17
CA LYS A 165 2.54 -7.93 8.26
C LYS A 165 3.48 -9.11 8.43
N SER A 166 4.21 -9.48 7.37
CA SER A 166 5.07 -10.66 7.35
C SER A 166 6.48 -10.39 6.81
N ASN A 167 6.70 -9.19 6.27
CA ASN A 167 7.98 -8.76 5.72
C ASN A 167 8.38 -7.42 6.36
N SER A 168 9.67 -7.13 6.50
CA SER A 168 10.16 -5.83 7.00
C SER A 168 10.77 -4.96 5.90
N LEU A 169 11.12 -5.55 4.76
CA LEU A 169 11.79 -4.91 3.63
C LEU A 169 11.04 -5.22 2.35
N PHE A 170 10.81 -4.21 1.52
CA PHE A 170 10.29 -4.35 0.18
C PHE A 170 11.34 -3.88 -0.83
N PHE A 171 11.59 -4.68 -1.86
CA PHE A 171 12.53 -4.39 -2.92
C PHE A 171 11.78 -4.18 -4.23
N TYR A 172 12.19 -3.24 -5.08
CA TYR A 172 11.65 -3.12 -6.43
C TYR A 172 12.65 -2.41 -7.35
N GLU A 173 12.47 -2.59 -8.65
CA GLU A 173 13.30 -1.92 -9.67
C GLU A 173 12.46 -0.94 -10.49
N LEU A 174 12.97 0.28 -10.67
CA LEU A 174 12.33 1.32 -11.48
C LEU A 174 13.40 2.11 -12.26
N GLY A 175 13.27 2.16 -13.58
CA GLY A 175 14.20 2.92 -14.43
C GLY A 175 15.65 2.41 -14.37
N GLY A 176 15.85 1.10 -14.19
CA GLY A 176 17.17 0.48 -14.08
C GLY A 176 17.86 0.67 -12.73
N LYS A 177 17.16 1.23 -11.73
CA LYS A 177 17.64 1.39 -10.36
C LYS A 177 16.85 0.51 -9.42
N SER A 178 17.53 -0.13 -8.48
CA SER A 178 16.91 -0.92 -7.43
C SER A 178 16.69 -0.08 -6.18
N TYR A 179 15.52 -0.22 -5.59
CA TYR A 179 15.11 0.51 -4.41
C TYR A 179 14.76 -0.46 -3.29
N GLU A 180 15.05 -0.05 -2.06
CA GLU A 180 14.69 -0.76 -0.84
C GLU A 180 13.82 0.16 0.03
N ILE A 181 12.68 -0.37 0.47
CA ILE A 181 11.79 0.28 1.44
C ILE A 181 11.81 -0.54 2.72
N ILE A 182 12.22 0.08 3.82
CA ILE A 182 12.14 -0.50 5.16
C ILE A 182 10.91 0.03 5.88
N PHE A 183 10.16 -0.88 6.51
CA PHE A 183 9.07 -0.51 7.40
C PHE A 183 9.61 -0.28 8.81
N PHE A 184 9.26 0.86 9.41
CA PHE A 184 9.59 1.15 10.79
C PHE A 184 8.43 0.79 11.72
N TYR A 185 7.27 1.43 11.54
CA TYR A 185 6.07 1.21 12.36
C TYR A 185 4.84 1.91 11.76
N ASN A 186 3.65 1.57 12.28
CA ASN A 186 2.41 2.27 11.98
C ASN A 186 2.25 3.49 12.90
N CYS A 187 1.72 4.58 12.39
CA CYS A 187 1.49 5.81 13.14
C CYS A 187 0.24 6.53 12.62
N THR A 188 -0.15 7.60 13.32
CA THR A 188 -1.14 8.55 12.80
C THR A 188 -0.43 9.81 12.33
N ILE A 189 -0.69 10.22 11.08
CA ILE A 189 -0.29 11.53 10.59
C ILE A 189 -1.46 12.51 10.74
N VAL A 190 -1.20 13.63 11.37
CA VAL A 190 -2.12 14.76 11.48
C VAL A 190 -1.65 15.87 10.56
N LEU A 191 -2.54 16.28 9.65
CA LEU A 191 -2.33 17.39 8.74
C LEU A 191 -3.32 18.50 9.04
N VAL A 192 -2.89 19.74 8.84
CA VAL A 192 -3.77 20.90 8.91
C VAL A 192 -4.24 21.24 7.52
N LYS A 193 -5.56 21.14 7.29
CA LYS A 193 -6.21 21.53 6.03
C LYS A 193 -7.41 22.41 6.37
N ASP A 194 -7.49 23.58 5.73
CA ASP A 194 -8.55 24.57 5.96
C ASP A 194 -8.71 24.96 7.43
N GLY A 195 -7.58 25.09 8.15
CA GLY A 195 -7.54 25.42 9.58
C GLY A 195 -8.04 24.31 10.51
N LYS A 196 -8.34 23.11 10.00
CA LYS A 196 -8.80 21.96 10.78
C LYS A 196 -7.77 20.84 10.76
N LEU A 197 -7.77 20.04 11.83
CA LEU A 197 -6.94 18.85 11.95
C LEU A 197 -7.61 17.68 11.25
N HIS A 198 -6.85 17.00 10.40
CA HIS A 198 -7.26 15.78 9.72
C HIS A 198 -6.28 14.67 10.07
N ASN A 199 -6.81 13.58 10.60
CA ASN A 199 -6.04 12.42 11.04
C ASN A 199 -6.08 11.35 9.95
N TYR A 200 -4.91 10.81 9.62
CA TYR A 200 -4.75 9.75 8.64
C TYR A 200 -3.89 8.65 9.25
N LYS A 201 -4.25 7.39 8.98
CA LYS A 201 -3.31 6.30 9.27
C LYS A 201 -2.13 6.38 8.32
N ALA A 202 -0.97 6.01 8.81
CA ALA A 202 0.22 5.99 8.01
C ALA A 202 1.16 4.87 8.44
N MET A 203 2.01 4.47 7.50
CA MET A 203 3.19 3.66 7.76
C MET A 203 4.41 4.57 7.65
N LYS A 204 5.23 4.61 8.70
CA LYS A 204 6.54 5.24 8.64
C LYS A 204 7.51 4.27 7.97
N VAL A 205 8.15 4.75 6.91
CA VAL A 205 9.06 3.95 6.09
C VAL A 205 10.36 4.71 5.83
N GLY A 206 11.41 3.96 5.54
CA GLY A 206 12.66 4.49 5.01
C GLY A 206 12.85 4.01 3.58
N VAL A 207 13.34 4.88 2.69
CA VAL A 207 13.59 4.55 1.28
C VAL A 207 15.05 4.83 0.94
N LYS A 208 15.68 3.93 0.19
CA LYS A 208 16.98 4.21 -0.43
C LYS A 208 17.17 3.44 -1.73
N GLU A 209 18.12 3.90 -2.53
CA GLU A 209 18.67 3.13 -3.65
C GLU A 209 19.58 2.02 -3.10
N THR A 210 19.58 0.85 -3.73
CA THR A 210 20.33 -0.33 -3.29
C THR A 210 20.97 -1.04 -4.49
N GLU A 211 22.04 -1.77 -4.23
CA GLU A 211 22.69 -2.64 -5.23
C GLU A 211 22.17 -4.09 -5.18
N LYS A 212 21.27 -4.39 -4.22
CA LYS A 212 20.68 -5.73 -4.07
C LYS A 212 19.86 -6.08 -5.30
N LYS A 213 20.08 -7.28 -5.83
CA LYS A 213 19.28 -7.82 -6.94
C LYS A 213 17.83 -7.97 -6.53
N VAL A 214 16.94 -7.43 -7.34
CA VAL A 214 15.50 -7.58 -7.20
C VAL A 214 15.06 -8.74 -8.10
N LEU A 215 14.40 -9.75 -7.52
CA LEU A 215 13.80 -10.83 -8.30
C LEU A 215 12.62 -10.28 -9.12
N GLU A 216 12.27 -10.93 -10.22
CA GLU A 216 11.14 -10.49 -11.05
C GLU A 216 9.83 -10.50 -10.25
N GLN A 217 9.19 -9.33 -10.12
CA GLN A 217 7.96 -9.15 -9.36
C GLN A 217 6.76 -9.05 -10.30
N LYS A 218 6.09 -10.18 -10.55
CA LYS A 218 4.94 -10.21 -11.46
C LYS A 218 3.69 -9.54 -10.89
N PHE A 219 3.62 -9.27 -9.60
CA PHE A 219 2.48 -8.65 -8.93
C PHE A 219 2.38 -7.14 -9.02
N ILE A 220 3.44 -6.47 -9.43
CA ILE A 220 3.49 -5.02 -9.50
C ILE A 220 4.05 -4.59 -10.85
N ASN A 221 3.27 -3.79 -11.58
CA ASN A 221 3.69 -3.24 -12.86
C ASN A 221 4.45 -1.91 -12.65
N ASP A 222 5.10 -1.43 -13.71
CA ASP A 222 5.93 -0.22 -13.65
C ASP A 222 5.14 1.05 -13.32
N TYR A 223 3.84 1.07 -13.64
CA TYR A 223 2.94 2.14 -13.22
C TYR A 223 2.90 2.23 -11.69
N PHE A 224 2.57 1.14 -11.01
CA PHE A 224 2.51 1.13 -9.55
C PHE A 224 3.87 1.35 -8.91
N LYS A 225 4.97 0.82 -9.48
CA LYS A 225 6.33 1.13 -9.00
C LYS A 225 6.63 2.63 -9.05
N THR A 226 6.20 3.31 -10.11
CA THR A 226 6.30 4.77 -10.21
C THR A 226 5.44 5.46 -9.15
N GLN A 227 4.22 4.98 -8.91
CA GLN A 227 3.33 5.55 -7.90
C GLN A 227 3.83 5.31 -6.48
N ILE A 228 4.56 4.22 -6.20
CA ILE A 228 5.20 3.98 -4.90
C ILE A 228 6.09 5.18 -4.53
N GLN A 229 7.02 5.57 -5.40
CA GLN A 229 7.92 6.72 -5.15
C GLN A 229 7.15 8.01 -4.89
N LYS A 230 6.05 8.25 -5.62
CA LYS A 230 5.21 9.45 -5.46
C LYS A 230 4.34 9.42 -4.20
N SER A 231 3.97 8.23 -3.73
CA SER A 231 3.09 8.05 -2.57
C SER A 231 3.79 8.28 -1.24
N ILE A 232 5.12 8.17 -1.20
CA ILE A 232 5.91 8.31 0.02
C ILE A 232 6.18 9.79 0.28
N SER A 233 5.52 10.33 1.30
CA SER A 233 5.71 11.71 1.76
C SER A 233 7.00 11.82 2.57
N LYS A 234 8.10 12.16 1.89
CA LYS A 234 9.44 12.31 2.47
C LYS A 234 9.53 13.57 3.35
N ILE A 235 10.27 13.48 4.46
CA ILE A 235 10.44 14.59 5.42
C ILE A 235 11.85 15.20 5.43
N GLY A 236 12.73 14.77 4.53
CA GLY A 236 14.10 15.29 4.41
C GLY A 236 15.02 14.89 5.57
N VAL A 237 14.66 13.85 6.33
CA VAL A 237 15.45 13.29 7.43
C VAL A 237 15.96 11.92 7.00
N GLU A 238 17.20 11.60 7.37
CA GLU A 238 17.79 10.29 7.10
C GLU A 238 18.03 9.51 8.40
N VAL A 239 17.69 8.23 8.40
CA VAL A 239 17.97 7.28 9.49
C VAL A 239 18.59 6.04 8.89
N LEU A 240 19.80 5.67 9.31
CA LEU A 240 20.54 4.51 8.79
C LEU A 240 20.69 4.55 7.24
N ASN A 241 20.92 5.73 6.68
CA ASN A 241 20.99 6.01 5.23
C ASN A 241 19.68 5.74 4.46
N TYR A 242 18.54 5.67 5.15
CA TYR A 242 17.23 5.70 4.51
C TYR A 242 16.63 7.10 4.65
N GLU A 243 16.14 7.63 3.54
CA GLU A 243 15.31 8.82 3.56
C GLU A 243 13.95 8.46 4.16
N VAL A 244 13.61 9.10 5.28
CA VAL A 244 12.39 8.83 6.03
C VAL A 244 11.20 9.47 5.33
N GLY A 245 10.11 8.72 5.26
CA GLY A 245 8.84 9.21 4.77
C GLY A 245 7.65 8.42 5.30
N PHE A 246 6.47 8.79 4.81
CA PHE A 246 5.21 8.21 5.24
C PHE A 246 4.36 7.78 4.05
N ILE A 247 3.81 6.57 4.11
CA ILE A 247 2.75 6.11 3.22
C ILE A 247 1.43 6.32 3.96
N ILE A 248 0.61 7.25 3.46
CA ILE A 248 -0.59 7.73 4.15
C ILE A 248 -1.84 7.10 3.52
N GLU A 249 -2.76 6.61 4.36
CA GLU A 249 -4.10 6.17 3.95
C GLU A 249 -4.93 7.39 3.56
N MET A 250 -5.13 7.62 2.26
CA MET A 250 -5.91 8.74 1.75
C MET A 250 -7.36 8.30 1.54
N ASN A 251 -8.31 9.10 2.04
CA ASN A 251 -9.75 8.91 1.83
C ASN A 251 -10.22 9.51 0.51
#